data_AF-A0A536ZZH5-F1
#
_entry.id   AF-A0A536ZZH5-F1
#
_cell.length_a   1.000
_cell.length_b   1.000
_cell.length_c   1.000
_cell.angle_alpha   90.00
_cell.angle_beta   90.00
_cell.angle_gamma   90.00
#
_symmetry.space_group_name_H-M   'P 1'
#
loop_
_entity.id
_entity.type
_entity.pdbx_description
1 polymer ?
#
loop_
_entity_poly.entity_id
_entity_poly.type
_entity_poly.pdbx_seq_one_letter_code
_entity_poly.pdbx_strand_id
1 'polypeptide(L)'
;YNDFWEATVCQWQLRFDPTYATYNSGVGNYDYLSRLAPAIFDAVAAVTNTGKIKKPLITVAGTMDALLPIKHQARAYEAVVDASRKGNNDARSAQYRLYEVQNGNHIESYVTPFPELVLIQPHAQKAFDLLVDHVETKTALPPSQCIPKGGAISAAPAQPGNCAQLLAP
;
A
#
# COMPACT_ATOMS: atom_id res chain seq x y z
N TYR A 1 0.57 -12.16 13.37
CA TYR A 1 -0.51 -12.11 12.34
C TYR A 1 -1.89 -12.17 13.01
N ASN A 2 -2.13 -13.14 13.90
CA ASN A 2 -3.42 -13.28 14.60
C ASN A 2 -3.77 -12.09 15.52
N ASP A 3 -2.78 -11.42 16.11
CA ASP A 3 -3.04 -10.33 17.08
C ASP A 3 -3.70 -9.07 16.49
N PHE A 4 -3.63 -8.87 15.17
CA PHE A 4 -4.19 -7.67 14.51
C PHE A 4 -5.41 -7.98 13.64
N TRP A 5 -5.40 -9.11 12.94
CA TRP A 5 -6.29 -9.31 11.79
C TRP A 5 -7.30 -10.43 11.98
N GLU A 6 -7.24 -11.22 13.05
CA GLU A 6 -8.05 -12.43 13.18
C GLU A 6 -9.55 -12.15 13.03
N ALA A 7 -10.08 -11.17 13.77
CA ALA A 7 -11.49 -10.79 13.68
C ALA A 7 -11.88 -10.35 12.26
N THR A 8 -11.04 -9.55 11.60
CA THR A 8 -11.29 -9.05 10.24
C THR A 8 -11.21 -10.17 9.20
N VAL A 9 -10.21 -11.05 9.30
CA VAL A 9 -10.05 -12.21 8.40
C VAL A 9 -11.23 -13.16 8.55
N CYS A 10 -11.69 -13.41 9.77
CA CYS A 10 -12.90 -14.20 10.03
C CYS A 10 -14.13 -13.63 9.29
N GLN A 11 -14.38 -12.33 9.41
CA GLN A 11 -15.52 -11.68 8.74
C GLN A 11 -15.41 -11.78 7.21
N TRP A 12 -14.21 -11.60 6.64
CA TRP A 12 -14.02 -11.71 5.20
C TRP A 12 -14.15 -13.14 4.67
N GLN A 13 -13.64 -14.13 5.40
CA GLN A 13 -13.83 -15.55 5.05
C GLN A 13 -15.31 -15.91 5.06
N LEU A 14 -16.06 -15.55 6.09
CA LEU A 14 -17.51 -15.82 6.14
C LEU A 14 -18.28 -15.11 5.03
N ARG A 15 -17.87 -13.88 4.67
CA ARG A 15 -18.53 -13.08 3.64
C ARG A 15 -18.26 -13.59 2.23
N PHE A 16 -17.01 -13.88 1.91
CA PHE A 16 -16.60 -14.24 0.55
C PHE A 16 -16.60 -15.74 0.29
N ASP A 17 -16.48 -16.53 1.34
CA ASP A 17 -16.48 -17.99 1.29
C ASP A 17 -17.28 -18.59 2.45
N PRO A 18 -18.62 -18.46 2.43
CA PRO A 18 -19.46 -19.00 3.49
C PRO A 18 -19.39 -20.53 3.60
N THR A 19 -18.76 -21.22 2.65
CA THR A 19 -18.58 -22.68 2.66
C THR A 19 -17.35 -23.12 3.47
N TYR A 20 -16.44 -22.20 3.78
CA TYR A 20 -15.32 -22.48 4.67
C TYR A 20 -15.78 -22.44 6.13
N ALA A 21 -15.46 -23.50 6.88
CA ALA A 21 -15.81 -23.62 8.29
C ALA A 21 -14.85 -22.80 9.18
N THR A 22 -14.80 -21.48 8.98
CA THR A 22 -13.86 -20.52 9.60
C THR A 22 -13.61 -20.76 11.08
N TYR A 23 -14.68 -20.91 11.88
CA TYR A 23 -14.57 -21.08 13.34
C TYR A 23 -14.03 -22.44 13.78
N ASN A 24 -14.16 -23.47 12.95
CA ASN A 24 -13.68 -24.82 13.25
C ASN A 24 -12.28 -25.07 12.67
N SER A 25 -12.05 -24.60 11.44
CA SER A 25 -10.80 -24.81 10.70
C SER A 25 -9.76 -23.74 11.00
N GLY A 26 -10.16 -22.58 11.53
CA GLY A 26 -9.27 -21.46 11.85
C GLY A 26 -8.85 -20.65 10.62
N VAL A 27 -8.51 -19.38 10.84
CA VAL A 27 -8.15 -18.44 9.77
C VAL A 27 -6.83 -18.79 9.07
N GLY A 28 -5.88 -19.40 9.81
CA GLY A 28 -4.54 -19.71 9.31
C GLY A 28 -4.47 -20.90 8.35
N ASN A 29 -5.50 -21.76 8.33
CA ASN A 29 -5.57 -22.93 7.43
C ASN A 29 -6.28 -22.64 6.10
N TYR A 30 -6.69 -21.39 5.87
CA TYR A 30 -7.40 -20.99 4.67
C TYR A 30 -6.44 -20.77 3.50
N ASP A 31 -6.38 -21.72 2.56
CA ASP A 31 -5.65 -21.56 1.30
C ASP A 31 -6.53 -20.81 0.28
N TYR A 32 -6.32 -19.50 0.19
CA TYR A 32 -7.03 -18.62 -0.73
C TYR A 32 -6.94 -19.07 -2.20
N LEU A 33 -5.77 -19.52 -2.66
CA LEU A 33 -5.57 -19.88 -4.06
C LEU A 33 -6.30 -21.17 -4.42
N SER A 34 -6.28 -22.16 -3.53
CA SER A 34 -7.04 -23.42 -3.72
C SER A 34 -8.55 -23.19 -3.74
N ARG A 35 -9.01 -22.13 -3.05
CA ARG A 35 -10.42 -21.81 -2.88
C ARG A 35 -10.92 -20.78 -3.89
N LEU A 36 -10.02 -20.19 -4.69
CA LEU A 36 -10.34 -19.31 -5.80
C LEU A 36 -10.95 -20.11 -6.97
N ALA A 37 -12.16 -20.61 -6.74
CA ALA A 37 -13.02 -21.34 -7.68
C ALA A 37 -14.27 -20.47 -7.96
N PRO A 38 -15.15 -20.85 -8.92
CA PRO A 38 -16.39 -20.11 -9.19
C PRO A 38 -17.21 -19.78 -7.93
N ALA A 39 -17.09 -20.61 -6.88
CA ALA A 39 -17.76 -20.42 -5.60
C ALA A 39 -17.48 -19.08 -4.91
N ILE A 40 -16.24 -18.56 -4.97
CA ILE A 40 -15.87 -17.29 -4.32
C ILE A 40 -15.47 -16.21 -5.33
N PHE A 41 -15.21 -16.60 -6.58
CA PHE A 41 -14.66 -15.72 -7.61
C PHE A 41 -15.53 -14.48 -7.85
N ASP A 42 -16.84 -14.65 -7.99
CA ASP A 42 -17.75 -13.52 -8.25
C ASP A 42 -17.77 -12.53 -7.07
N ALA A 43 -17.73 -13.05 -5.83
CA ALA A 43 -17.76 -12.24 -4.62
C ALA A 43 -16.44 -11.45 -4.46
N VAL A 44 -15.31 -12.07 -4.76
CA VAL A 44 -13.99 -11.41 -4.79
C VAL A 44 -13.90 -10.41 -5.95
N ALA A 45 -14.35 -10.79 -7.15
CA ALA A 45 -14.34 -9.95 -8.34
C ALA A 45 -15.14 -8.65 -8.12
N ALA A 46 -16.27 -8.73 -7.42
CA ALA A 46 -17.11 -7.57 -7.11
C ALA A 46 -16.40 -6.48 -6.27
N VAL A 47 -15.38 -6.85 -5.47
CA VAL A 47 -14.61 -5.92 -4.64
C VAL A 47 -13.18 -5.71 -5.12
N THR A 48 -12.78 -6.38 -6.20
CA THR A 48 -11.41 -6.32 -6.71
C THR A 48 -11.09 -4.91 -7.19
N ASN A 49 -9.98 -4.37 -6.69
CA ASN A 49 -9.57 -3.02 -7.08
C ASN A 49 -9.16 -3.00 -8.56
N THR A 50 -9.72 -2.07 -9.33
CA THR A 50 -9.44 -1.92 -10.77
C THR A 50 -8.26 -1.00 -11.08
N GLY A 51 -7.72 -0.31 -10.06
CA GLY A 51 -6.69 0.73 -10.21
C GLY A 51 -7.17 2.02 -10.87
N LYS A 52 -8.45 2.08 -11.30
CA LYS A 52 -9.03 3.23 -12.02
C LYS A 52 -9.31 4.39 -11.07
N ILE A 53 -8.25 5.02 -10.57
CA ILE A 53 -8.35 6.24 -9.78
C ILE A 53 -8.94 7.38 -10.62
N LYS A 54 -9.72 8.25 -9.97
CA LYS A 54 -10.37 9.41 -10.61
C LYS A 54 -9.95 10.75 -9.99
N LYS A 55 -9.10 10.70 -8.97
CA LYS A 55 -8.63 11.85 -8.18
C LYS A 55 -7.14 11.63 -7.86
N PRO A 56 -6.37 12.71 -7.62
CA PRO A 56 -5.01 12.59 -7.13
C PRO A 56 -4.97 11.74 -5.86
N LEU A 57 -4.01 10.83 -5.78
CA LEU A 57 -3.84 9.91 -4.66
C LEU A 57 -2.36 9.69 -4.38
N ILE A 58 -1.98 9.83 -3.11
CA ILE A 58 -0.64 9.56 -2.62
C ILE A 58 -0.71 8.37 -1.67
N THR A 59 0.11 7.37 -1.91
CA THR A 59 0.39 6.28 -0.97
C THR A 59 1.75 6.56 -0.32
N VAL A 60 1.80 6.51 1.00
CA VAL A 60 3.05 6.48 1.77
C VAL A 60 3.17 5.09 2.39
N ALA A 61 4.27 4.39 2.13
CA ALA A 61 4.46 3.02 2.59
C ALA A 61 5.89 2.79 3.07
N GLY A 62 6.02 2.03 4.15
CA GLY A 62 7.32 1.62 4.68
C GLY A 62 7.88 0.44 3.89
N THR A 63 9.17 0.48 3.56
CA THR A 63 9.83 -0.64 2.88
C THR A 63 10.04 -1.87 3.76
N MET A 64 10.01 -1.68 5.09
CA MET A 64 10.16 -2.72 6.11
C MET A 64 8.86 -3.00 6.86
N ASP A 65 7.70 -2.69 6.25
CA ASP A 65 6.39 -3.01 6.80
C ASP A 65 6.22 -4.55 6.92
N ALA A 66 6.23 -5.03 8.16
CA ALA A 66 6.11 -6.45 8.48
C ALA A 66 4.65 -6.97 8.51
N LEU A 67 3.64 -6.08 8.49
CA LEU A 67 2.23 -6.46 8.48
C LEU A 67 1.64 -6.44 7.06
N LEU A 68 2.07 -5.48 6.26
CA LEU A 68 1.66 -5.22 4.89
C LEU A 68 2.92 -5.16 3.99
N PRO A 69 3.57 -6.30 3.68
CA PRO A 69 4.79 -6.32 2.89
C PRO A 69 4.64 -5.55 1.58
N ILE A 70 5.48 -4.54 1.40
CA ILE A 70 5.31 -3.49 0.37
C ILE A 70 5.15 -4.04 -1.05
N LYS A 71 5.82 -5.15 -1.37
CA LYS A 71 5.77 -5.82 -2.69
C LYS A 71 4.38 -6.37 -3.02
N HIS A 72 3.65 -6.87 -2.02
CA HIS A 72 2.31 -7.46 -2.20
C HIS A 72 1.18 -6.46 -1.95
N GLN A 73 1.52 -5.25 -1.53
CA GLN A 73 0.57 -4.23 -1.11
C GLN A 73 0.76 -2.97 -1.96
N ALA A 74 1.51 -1.97 -1.48
CA ALA A 74 1.65 -0.68 -2.16
C ALA A 74 2.19 -0.80 -3.59
N ARG A 75 3.23 -1.61 -3.84
CA ARG A 75 3.77 -1.80 -5.20
C ARG A 75 2.81 -2.59 -6.10
N ALA A 76 2.08 -3.56 -5.55
CA ALA A 76 1.06 -4.28 -6.30
C ALA A 76 -0.08 -3.33 -6.72
N TYR A 77 -0.49 -2.42 -5.82
CA TYR A 77 -1.48 -1.40 -6.15
C TYR A 77 -0.98 -0.40 -7.19
N GLU A 78 0.26 0.09 -7.07
CA GLU A 78 0.91 0.94 -8.09
C GLU A 78 0.85 0.27 -9.48
N ALA A 79 1.21 -1.02 -9.57
CA ALA A 79 1.16 -1.77 -10.82
C ALA A 79 -0.26 -1.88 -11.40
N VAL A 80 -1.28 -2.07 -10.57
CA VAL A 80 -2.69 -2.13 -11.01
C VAL A 80 -3.16 -0.74 -11.49
N VAL A 81 -2.79 0.33 -10.80
CA VAL A 81 -3.06 1.72 -11.23
C VAL A 81 -2.41 1.99 -12.59
N ASP A 82 -1.16 1.57 -12.77
CA ASP A 82 -0.42 1.71 -14.03
C ASP A 82 -1.02 0.90 -15.18
N ALA A 83 -1.48 -0.32 -14.91
CA ALA A 83 -2.18 -1.15 -15.90
C ALA A 83 -3.57 -0.58 -16.27
N SER A 84 -4.22 0.15 -15.36
CA SER A 84 -5.57 0.70 -15.54
C SER A 84 -5.67 1.88 -16.52
N ARG A 85 -4.53 2.34 -17.07
CA ARG A 85 -4.36 3.56 -17.87
C ARG A 85 -5.15 3.66 -19.18
N LYS A 86 -5.98 2.67 -19.54
CA LYS A 86 -6.84 2.76 -20.74
C LYS A 86 -7.83 3.93 -20.61
N GLY A 87 -7.70 4.93 -21.51
CA GLY A 87 -8.76 5.86 -21.87
C GLY A 87 -8.72 7.31 -21.36
N ASN A 88 -7.56 7.98 -21.26
CA ASN A 88 -7.48 9.43 -21.51
C ASN A 88 -6.03 9.90 -21.67
N ASN A 89 -5.82 10.88 -22.54
CA ASN A 89 -4.53 11.51 -22.83
C ASN A 89 -4.02 12.44 -21.71
N ASP A 90 -4.67 12.44 -20.55
CA ASP A 90 -4.28 13.21 -19.39
C ASP A 90 -3.44 12.34 -18.46
N ALA A 91 -2.11 12.49 -18.51
CA ALA A 91 -1.18 12.40 -17.37
C ALA A 91 -1.60 11.55 -16.13
N ARG A 92 -2.10 10.31 -16.24
CA ARG A 92 -2.52 9.50 -15.07
C ARG A 92 -1.34 9.07 -14.18
N SER A 93 -0.14 8.92 -14.75
CA SER A 93 1.11 8.88 -13.96
C SER A 93 1.27 10.10 -13.07
N ALA A 94 0.69 11.25 -13.42
CA ALA A 94 0.75 12.45 -12.61
C ALA A 94 -0.25 12.44 -11.43
N GLN A 95 -1.25 11.56 -11.42
CA GLN A 95 -2.28 11.52 -10.37
C GLN A 95 -1.95 10.57 -9.22
N TYR A 96 -1.19 9.50 -9.48
CA TYR A 96 -0.73 8.59 -8.43
C TYR A 96 0.71 8.90 -8.01
N ARG A 97 0.97 8.85 -6.70
CA ARG A 97 2.33 8.87 -6.14
C ARG A 97 2.48 7.76 -5.12
N LEU A 98 3.60 7.04 -5.22
CA LEU A 98 4.08 6.15 -4.16
C LEU A 98 5.36 6.74 -3.57
N TYR A 99 5.30 7.09 -2.30
CA TYR A 99 6.46 7.50 -1.53
C TYR A 99 6.85 6.35 -0.59
N GLU A 100 7.97 5.70 -0.90
CA GLU A 100 8.50 4.61 -0.08
C GLU A 100 9.42 5.18 0.99
N VAL A 101 9.05 5.03 2.26
CA VAL A 101 9.90 5.38 3.39
C VAL A 101 10.87 4.23 3.61
N GLN A 102 12.14 4.43 3.26
CA GLN A 102 13.17 3.43 3.48
C GLN A 102 13.32 3.16 4.99
N ASN A 103 13.33 1.88 5.38
CA ASN A 103 13.25 1.39 6.75
C ASN A 103 11.93 1.69 7.47
N GLY A 104 10.92 2.24 6.80
CA GLY A 104 9.61 2.50 7.42
C GLY A 104 8.90 1.19 7.80
N ASN A 105 8.18 1.20 8.92
CA ASN A 105 7.38 0.06 9.40
C ASN A 105 5.93 0.47 9.69
N HIS A 106 5.01 -0.51 9.73
CA HIS A 106 3.59 -0.30 10.03
C HIS A 106 3.35 0.25 11.44
N ILE A 107 4.11 -0.25 12.41
CA ILE A 107 3.94 0.06 13.83
C ILE A 107 5.06 1.00 14.24
N GLU A 108 4.70 2.25 14.48
CA GLU A 108 5.63 3.33 14.83
C GLU A 108 6.41 3.02 16.11
N SER A 109 5.78 2.41 17.12
CA SER A 109 6.45 2.11 18.41
C SER A 109 7.57 1.08 18.31
N TYR A 110 7.67 0.34 17.19
CA TYR A 110 8.74 -0.63 16.97
C TYR A 110 10.10 0.02 16.74
N VAL A 111 10.17 1.33 16.50
CA VAL A 111 11.46 2.05 16.49
C VAL A 111 12.21 1.96 17.82
N THR A 112 11.53 1.69 18.94
CA THR A 112 12.16 1.53 20.27
C THR A 112 12.98 0.23 20.36
N PRO A 113 12.39 -0.96 20.12
CA PRO A 113 13.16 -2.21 20.09
C PRO A 113 14.02 -2.39 18.84
N PHE A 114 13.70 -1.71 17.73
CA PHE A 114 14.39 -1.83 16.44
C PHE A 114 14.78 -0.43 15.90
N PRO A 115 15.91 0.13 16.38
CA PRO A 115 16.33 1.50 16.07
C PRO A 115 16.70 1.73 14.60
N GLU A 116 16.83 0.67 13.80
CA GLU A 116 16.98 0.74 12.36
C GLU A 116 15.70 1.20 11.64
N LEU A 117 14.53 1.04 12.27
CA LEU A 117 13.24 1.40 11.69
C LEU A 117 13.00 2.91 11.70
N VAL A 118 12.23 3.39 10.74
CA VAL A 118 11.92 4.82 10.54
C VAL A 118 10.44 5.06 10.75
N LEU A 119 10.12 6.21 11.37
CA LEU A 119 8.74 6.64 11.53
C LEU A 119 8.11 7.03 10.18
N ILE A 120 6.91 6.56 9.89
CA ILE A 120 6.19 6.93 8.65
C ILE A 120 5.40 8.23 8.84
N GLN A 121 4.88 8.47 10.04
CA GLN A 121 3.99 9.57 10.37
C GLN A 121 4.45 10.96 9.89
N PRO A 122 5.72 11.38 10.03
CA PRO A 122 6.18 12.67 9.50
C PRO A 122 6.08 12.76 7.96
N HIS A 123 6.37 11.67 7.26
CA HIS A 123 6.24 11.59 5.81
C HIS A 123 4.78 11.58 5.36
N ALA A 124 3.90 10.93 6.12
CA ALA A 124 2.46 10.95 5.89
C ALA A 124 1.87 12.37 6.05
N GLN A 125 2.28 13.11 7.09
CA GLN A 125 1.89 14.51 7.27
C GLN A 125 2.38 15.38 6.11
N LYS A 126 3.65 15.25 5.72
CA LYS A 126 4.17 16.02 4.58
C LYS A 126 3.46 15.66 3.27
N ALA A 127 3.14 14.39 3.05
CA ALA A 127 2.38 13.94 1.89
C ALA A 127 0.96 14.53 1.87
N PHE A 128 0.32 14.67 3.03
CA PHE A 128 -0.98 15.32 3.14
C PHE A 128 -0.90 16.79 2.73
N ASP A 129 0.08 17.55 3.24
CA ASP A 129 0.29 18.95 2.84
C ASP A 129 0.51 19.08 1.33
N LEU A 130 1.34 18.20 0.74
CA LEU A 130 1.58 18.18 -0.70
C LEU A 130 0.29 17.89 -1.50
N LEU A 131 -0.59 17.03 -0.99
CA LEU A 131 -1.87 16.74 -1.61
C LEU A 131 -2.83 17.94 -1.52
N VAL A 132 -2.86 18.63 -0.38
CA VAL A 132 -3.62 19.88 -0.19
C VAL A 132 -3.14 20.93 -1.19
N ASP A 133 -1.83 21.20 -1.23
CA ASP A 133 -1.24 22.16 -2.18
C ASP A 133 -1.59 21.79 -3.63
N HIS A 134 -1.51 20.51 -3.98
CA HIS A 134 -1.85 20.04 -5.32
C HIS A 134 -3.32 20.26 -5.68
N VAL A 135 -4.24 19.94 -4.76
CA VAL A 135 -5.68 20.05 -5.01
C VAL A 135 -6.16 21.50 -5.00
N GLU A 136 -5.62 22.33 -4.10
CA GLU A 136 -6.09 23.71 -3.90
C GLU A 136 -5.39 24.70 -4.85
N THR A 137 -4.10 24.51 -5.12
CA THR A 137 -3.29 25.48 -5.87
C THR A 137 -2.72 24.93 -7.18
N LYS A 138 -2.97 23.66 -7.51
CA LYS A 138 -2.41 22.96 -8.68
C LYS A 138 -0.89 22.85 -8.66
N THR A 139 -0.26 22.95 -7.48
CA THR A 139 1.17 22.70 -7.31
C THR A 139 1.51 21.28 -7.77
N ALA A 140 2.62 21.12 -8.50
CA ALA A 140 3.03 19.81 -8.99
C ALA A 140 3.44 18.88 -7.84
N LEU A 141 2.90 17.67 -7.79
CA LEU A 141 3.33 16.66 -6.83
C LEU A 141 4.74 16.16 -7.17
N PRO A 142 5.67 16.09 -6.19
CA PRO A 142 6.94 15.38 -6.33
C PRO A 142 6.75 13.99 -6.94
N PRO A 143 7.65 13.49 -7.80
CA PRO A 143 7.47 12.17 -8.42
C PRO A 143 7.47 11.06 -7.35
N SER A 144 6.90 9.89 -7.67
CA SER A 144 7.07 8.67 -6.87
C SER A 144 8.56 8.48 -6.58
N GLN A 145 8.90 8.10 -5.35
CA GLN A 145 10.30 8.09 -4.93
C GLN A 145 10.57 7.18 -3.74
N CYS A 146 11.82 6.76 -3.66
CA CYS A 146 12.40 6.26 -2.43
C CYS A 146 12.86 7.45 -1.58
N ILE A 147 12.28 7.61 -0.40
CA ILE A 147 12.77 8.52 0.62
C ILE A 147 13.86 7.76 1.39
N PRO A 148 15.14 8.17 1.29
CA PRO A 148 16.20 7.47 2.01
C PRO A 148 16.00 7.60 3.52
N LYS A 149 16.55 6.67 4.31
CA LYS A 149 16.53 6.75 5.78
C LYS A 149 17.05 8.11 6.26
N GLY A 150 16.23 8.84 7.02
CA GLY A 150 16.54 10.21 7.48
C GLY A 150 16.37 11.31 6.42
N GLY A 151 15.87 10.98 5.23
CA GLY A 151 15.58 11.92 4.16
C GLY A 151 14.19 12.54 4.23
N ALA A 152 13.82 13.27 3.19
CA ALA A 152 12.51 13.90 3.03
C ALA A 152 11.99 13.74 1.59
N ILE A 153 10.68 13.90 1.40
CA ILE A 153 10.07 13.93 0.06
C ILE A 153 10.67 15.10 -0.72
N SER A 154 11.28 14.81 -1.87
CA SER A 154 11.96 15.80 -2.71
C SER A 154 11.29 15.91 -4.07
N ALA A 155 11.20 17.14 -4.60
CA ALA A 155 10.79 17.37 -5.99
C ALA A 155 11.78 16.79 -7.01
N ALA A 156 13.05 16.63 -6.62
CA ALA A 156 14.11 16.00 -7.39
C ALA A 156 14.77 14.89 -6.54
N PRO A 157 14.13 13.71 -6.43
CA PRO A 157 14.66 12.64 -5.61
C PRO A 157 15.93 12.04 -6.21
N ALA A 158 16.88 11.67 -5.36
CA ALA A 158 18.06 10.91 -5.79
C ALA A 158 17.69 9.54 -6.36
N GLN A 159 16.60 8.95 -5.85
CA GLN A 159 16.03 7.71 -6.35
C GLN A 159 14.53 7.88 -6.68
N PRO A 160 14.18 8.22 -7.92
CA PRO A 160 12.80 8.19 -8.38
C PRO A 160 12.27 6.75 -8.47
N GLY A 161 10.96 6.58 -8.29
CA GLY A 161 10.29 5.28 -8.27
C GLY A 161 10.48 4.56 -6.93
N ASN A 162 10.50 3.23 -6.98
CA ASN A 162 10.58 2.41 -5.76
C ASN A 162 12.03 2.36 -5.20
N CYS A 163 12.16 2.11 -3.90
CA CYS A 163 13.45 1.83 -3.27
C CYS A 163 14.09 0.56 -3.84
N ALA A 164 15.38 0.66 -4.18
CA ALA A 164 16.18 -0.45 -4.70
C ALA A 164 16.58 -1.39 -3.56
N GLN A 165 16.92 -0.80 -2.41
CA GLN A 165 17.16 -1.50 -1.15
C GLN A 165 16.03 -1.19 -0.18
N LEU A 166 15.40 -2.23 0.36
CA LEU A 166 14.32 -2.08 1.34
C LEU A 166 14.86 -1.65 2.70
N LEU A 167 16.04 -2.16 3.07
CA LEU A 167 16.73 -1.82 4.31
C LEU A 167 18.03 -1.08 3.98
N ALA A 168 18.24 0.06 4.62
CA ALA A 168 19.51 0.79 4.65
C ALA A 168 20.20 0.61 6.02
N PRO A 169 21.54 0.56 6.05
CA PRO A 169 22.31 0.50 7.29
C PRO A 169 22.03 1.68 8.23
#